data_AF-A0A7K2JRJ2-F1
#
_entry.id   AF-A0A7K2JRJ2-F1
#
_cell.length_a   1.000
_cell.length_b   1.000
_cell.length_c   1.000
_cell.angle_alpha   90.00
_cell.angle_beta   90.00
_cell.angle_gamma   90.00
#
_symmetry.space_group_name_H-M   'P 1'
#
loop_
_entity.id
_entity.type
_entity.pdbx_description
1 polymer ?
#
loop_
_entity_poly.entity_id
_entity_poly.type
_entity_poly.pdbx_seq_one_letter_code
_entity_poly.pdbx_strand_id
1 'polypeptide(L)'
;LPWPLIGAAAGGLVVLAIVIGTATALGGGDEKKDEAAKPAAAASEKPSATPAPTAVESAAVEVITPEKSPEFAALLKADTCDDTNLDFATRHKGQRVAFNGSIVHMARNSTGYDFLLGPGDKGSQTTVGPAFKYEDVDISDLKLTGEETPTTVDVGDKFRFVAEVGEFNAVQCLFHLTPVSTETR
;
A
#
# COMPACT_ATOMS: atom_id res chain seq x y z
N LEU A 1 36.82 -34.67 -18.50
CA LEU A 1 37.02 -33.61 -19.51
C LEU A 1 37.40 -34.27 -20.82
N PRO A 2 36.76 -33.90 -21.94
CA PRO A 2 37.07 -32.63 -22.60
C PRO A 2 35.86 -31.75 -22.90
N TRP A 3 36.12 -30.46 -22.91
CA TRP A 3 35.26 -29.36 -23.35
C TRP A 3 35.36 -29.21 -24.88
N PRO A 4 34.30 -28.74 -25.56
CA PRO A 4 34.54 -27.78 -26.64
C PRO A 4 33.73 -26.49 -26.44
N LEU A 5 34.47 -25.38 -26.41
CA LEU A 5 33.98 -24.02 -26.47
C LEU A 5 33.41 -23.75 -27.88
N ILE A 6 32.79 -22.57 -28.02
CA ILE A 6 32.28 -21.87 -29.24
C ILE A 6 30.74 -21.78 -29.17
N GLY A 7 30.09 -20.61 -29.21
CA GLY A 7 30.58 -19.32 -29.67
C GLY A 7 29.77 -18.13 -29.16
N ALA A 8 30.38 -16.98 -29.38
CA ALA A 8 29.87 -15.64 -29.10
C ALA A 8 28.62 -15.33 -29.94
N ALA A 9 27.62 -14.72 -29.32
CA ALA A 9 26.60 -13.95 -30.02
C ALA A 9 26.69 -12.50 -29.53
N ALA A 10 26.85 -11.63 -30.51
CA ALA A 10 27.32 -10.27 -30.38
C ALA A 10 26.32 -9.31 -29.73
N GLY A 11 26.89 -8.25 -29.17
CA GLY A 11 26.21 -7.10 -28.56
C GLY A 11 25.22 -6.42 -29.52
N GLY A 12 24.25 -5.78 -28.89
CA GLY A 12 23.11 -5.17 -29.57
C GLY A 12 23.38 -3.81 -30.21
N LEU A 13 22.30 -3.26 -30.75
CA LEU A 13 22.11 -1.82 -30.91
C LEU A 13 20.61 -1.55 -31.07
N VAL A 14 20.01 -1.03 -29.99
CA VAL A 14 18.69 -0.40 -30.00
C VAL A 14 18.86 1.00 -30.57
N VAL A 15 18.20 1.29 -31.68
CA VAL A 15 18.06 2.66 -32.19
C VAL A 15 16.56 2.98 -32.16
N LEU A 16 16.13 3.69 -31.13
CA LEU A 16 14.81 4.32 -31.08
C LEU A 16 15.02 5.83 -31.06
N ALA A 17 14.91 6.46 -32.22
CA ALA A 17 14.88 7.91 -32.33
C ALA A 17 13.43 8.34 -32.61
N ILE A 18 12.74 8.88 -31.60
CA ILE A 18 11.50 9.62 -31.79
C ILE A 18 11.78 11.07 -31.41
N VAL A 19 11.67 11.92 -32.41
CA VAL A 19 11.97 13.35 -32.37
C VAL A 19 10.87 14.09 -31.59
N ILE A 20 11.27 14.82 -30.56
CA ILE A 20 10.41 15.72 -29.79
C ILE A 20 10.25 17.01 -30.59
N GLY A 21 9.03 17.26 -31.08
CA GLY A 21 8.65 18.54 -31.68
C GLY A 21 8.31 19.56 -30.61
N THR A 22 9.21 20.52 -30.37
CA THR A 22 8.93 21.72 -29.57
C THR A 22 8.47 22.84 -30.49
N ALA A 23 7.21 23.26 -30.34
CA ALA A 23 6.72 24.50 -30.95
C ALA A 23 6.79 25.61 -29.89
N THR A 24 7.88 26.37 -29.90
CA THR A 24 7.96 27.65 -29.18
C THR A 24 7.63 28.77 -30.16
N ALA A 25 6.55 29.48 -29.88
CA ALA A 25 6.20 30.72 -30.55
C ALA A 25 6.99 31.90 -29.93
N LEU A 26 7.33 32.83 -30.81
CA LEU A 26 8.24 33.97 -30.63
C LEU A 26 7.64 35.12 -29.81
N GLY A 27 8.51 35.80 -29.05
CA GLY A 27 8.29 37.10 -28.41
C GLY A 27 8.93 37.09 -27.02
N GLY A 28 10.00 37.81 -26.67
CA GLY A 28 10.51 39.09 -27.13
C GLY A 28 10.40 40.09 -25.97
N GLY A 29 11.53 40.54 -25.42
CA GLY A 29 11.60 41.76 -24.58
C GLY A 29 11.92 41.57 -23.08
N ASP A 30 13.21 41.74 -22.76
CA ASP A 30 13.86 42.53 -21.69
C ASP A 30 13.37 42.61 -20.21
N GLU A 31 14.37 42.42 -19.34
CA GLU A 31 14.75 43.14 -18.09
C GLU A 31 13.87 43.21 -16.82
N LYS A 32 14.42 42.60 -15.75
CA LYS A 32 14.91 43.18 -14.47
C LYS A 32 13.96 44.05 -13.57
N LYS A 33 13.67 43.46 -12.39
CA LYS A 33 13.70 43.95 -10.98
C LYS A 33 13.12 45.35 -10.60
N ASP A 34 12.22 45.34 -9.60
CA ASP A 34 12.10 46.17 -8.36
C ASP A 34 10.61 46.21 -7.91
N GLU A 35 10.25 45.70 -6.74
CA GLU A 35 10.17 46.33 -5.40
C GLU A 35 8.84 47.06 -5.08
N ALA A 36 8.19 46.59 -4.00
CA ALA A 36 7.22 47.23 -3.08
C ALA A 36 5.94 47.94 -3.61
N ALA A 37 4.76 47.43 -3.19
CA ALA A 37 3.69 48.21 -2.52
C ALA A 37 2.46 47.34 -2.13
N LYS A 38 2.00 47.53 -0.89
CA LYS A 38 0.65 47.23 -0.33
C LYS A 38 0.11 48.58 0.20
N PRO A 39 -1.20 48.85 0.51
CA PRO A 39 -2.46 48.09 0.42
C PRO A 39 -3.63 48.84 -0.30
N ALA A 40 -4.79 48.17 -0.45
CA ALA A 40 -6.11 48.58 0.12
C ALA A 40 -7.35 48.37 -0.78
N ALA A 41 -8.37 47.75 -0.17
CA ALA A 41 -9.82 47.97 -0.26
C ALA A 41 -10.59 47.82 -1.60
N ALA A 42 -11.59 46.93 -1.62
CA ALA A 42 -13.03 47.26 -1.55
C ALA A 42 -13.91 46.03 -1.89
N ALA A 43 -15.16 46.05 -1.41
CA ALA A 43 -16.09 44.93 -1.24
C ALA A 43 -17.20 44.84 -2.32
N SER A 44 -17.99 43.74 -2.22
CA SER A 44 -19.32 43.44 -2.81
C SER A 44 -19.32 42.89 -4.25
N GLU A 45 -20.03 41.79 -4.62
CA GLU A 45 -21.44 41.44 -4.37
C GLU A 45 -21.75 39.91 -4.24
N LYS A 46 -22.96 39.62 -3.71
CA LYS A 46 -23.72 38.34 -3.49
C LYS A 46 -24.22 37.72 -4.83
N PRO A 47 -25.06 36.64 -4.93
CA PRO A 47 -25.45 35.49 -4.06
C PRO A 47 -25.40 34.08 -4.72
N SER A 48 -25.58 33.05 -3.88
CA SER A 48 -26.23 31.74 -4.19
C SER A 48 -25.60 30.78 -5.21
N ALA A 49 -24.96 29.74 -4.67
CA ALA A 49 -25.46 28.38 -4.83
C ALA A 49 -24.92 27.54 -3.67
N THR A 50 -25.79 27.18 -2.72
CA THR A 50 -25.50 26.09 -1.79
C THR A 50 -25.44 24.82 -2.65
N PRO A 51 -24.30 24.12 -2.79
CA PRO A 51 -24.35 22.78 -3.31
C PRO A 51 -25.15 21.97 -2.28
N ALA A 52 -26.30 21.44 -2.70
CA ALA A 52 -26.96 20.38 -1.96
C ALA A 52 -25.88 19.33 -1.63
N PRO A 53 -25.80 18.82 -0.39
CA PRO A 53 -24.91 17.72 -0.15
C PRO A 53 -25.45 16.58 -1.01
N THR A 54 -24.74 16.24 -2.08
CA THR A 54 -24.84 14.93 -2.69
C THR A 54 -24.58 13.99 -1.53
N ALA A 55 -25.65 13.43 -0.98
CA ALA A 55 -25.58 12.27 -0.12
C ALA A 55 -24.94 11.19 -0.99
N VAL A 56 -23.62 11.12 -0.93
CA VAL A 56 -22.88 9.92 -1.32
C VAL A 56 -23.37 8.91 -0.31
N GLU A 57 -24.38 8.14 -0.72
CA GLU A 57 -24.85 6.97 -0.03
C GLU A 57 -23.61 6.09 0.19
N SER A 58 -23.12 6.11 1.43
CA SER A 58 -21.92 5.42 1.84
C SER A 58 -22.20 3.92 1.70
N ALA A 59 -21.94 3.37 0.51
CA ALA A 59 -21.88 1.93 0.32
C ALA A 59 -20.95 1.40 1.41
N ALA A 60 -21.50 0.61 2.34
CA ALA A 60 -20.72 0.00 3.39
C ALA A 60 -19.61 -0.80 2.70
N VAL A 61 -18.35 -0.42 2.93
CA VAL A 61 -17.21 -1.11 2.32
C VAL A 61 -17.24 -2.55 2.80
N GLU A 62 -17.48 -3.47 1.88
CA GLU A 62 -17.55 -4.89 2.20
C GLU A 62 -16.17 -5.39 2.64
N VAL A 63 -16.14 -6.12 3.77
CA VAL A 63 -14.92 -6.66 4.37
C VAL A 63 -14.97 -8.18 4.27
N ILE A 64 -13.97 -8.75 3.59
CA ILE A 64 -13.76 -10.19 3.46
C ILE A 64 -13.20 -10.72 4.79
N THR A 65 -13.90 -11.68 5.37
CA THR A 65 -13.48 -12.31 6.64
C THR A 65 -13.46 -13.82 6.49
N PRO A 66 -12.65 -14.56 7.27
CA PRO A 66 -12.58 -16.02 7.15
C PRO A 66 -13.92 -16.70 7.51
N GLU A 67 -14.80 -16.03 8.25
CA GLU A 67 -16.13 -16.53 8.57
C GLU A 67 -17.10 -16.45 7.37
N LYS A 68 -16.88 -15.49 6.46
CA LYS A 68 -17.75 -15.22 5.31
C LYS A 68 -17.17 -15.68 3.97
N SER A 69 -15.86 -15.89 3.90
CA SER A 69 -15.15 -16.34 2.69
C SER A 69 -14.35 -17.62 2.97
N PRO A 70 -14.82 -18.78 2.48
CA PRO A 70 -14.06 -20.03 2.56
C PRO A 70 -12.72 -19.95 1.84
N GLU A 71 -12.64 -19.17 0.75
CA GLU A 71 -11.39 -18.91 0.03
C GLU A 71 -10.37 -18.21 0.93
N PHE A 72 -10.76 -17.12 1.60
CA PHE A 72 -9.87 -16.41 2.51
C PHE A 72 -9.52 -17.27 3.73
N ALA A 73 -10.47 -18.06 4.25
CA ALA A 73 -10.19 -19.01 5.34
C ALA A 73 -9.18 -20.09 4.96
N ALA A 74 -9.18 -20.54 3.70
CA ALA A 74 -8.19 -21.46 3.17
C ALA A 74 -6.84 -20.77 2.99
N LEU A 75 -6.82 -19.54 2.45
CA LEU A 75 -5.62 -18.74 2.27
C LEU A 75 -4.85 -18.57 3.59
N LEU A 76 -5.54 -18.25 4.69
CA LEU A 76 -4.93 -18.11 6.02
C LEU A 76 -4.26 -19.38 6.57
N LYS A 77 -4.40 -20.52 5.88
CA LYS A 77 -3.77 -21.81 6.22
C LYS A 77 -2.85 -22.33 5.10
N ALA A 78 -2.77 -21.63 3.97
CA ALA A 78 -1.96 -22.04 2.83
C ALA A 78 -0.46 -21.94 3.14
N ASP A 79 0.39 -22.45 2.25
CA ASP A 79 1.81 -22.17 2.33
C ASP A 79 2.08 -20.68 2.03
N THR A 80 3.12 -20.12 2.66
CA THR A 80 3.49 -18.71 2.50
C THR A 80 3.82 -18.34 1.06
N CYS A 81 4.35 -19.27 0.27
CA CYS A 81 4.72 -19.07 -1.13
C CYS A 81 3.71 -19.67 -2.12
N ASP A 82 2.53 -20.13 -1.66
CA ASP A 82 1.54 -20.81 -2.51
C ASP A 82 0.97 -19.87 -3.58
N ASP A 83 0.75 -20.38 -4.80
CA ASP A 83 0.17 -19.61 -5.91
C ASP A 83 -1.22 -19.04 -5.60
N THR A 84 -1.95 -19.63 -4.66
CA THR A 84 -3.23 -19.09 -4.15
C THR A 84 -3.08 -17.67 -3.58
N ASN A 85 -1.90 -17.28 -3.10
CA ASN A 85 -1.61 -15.90 -2.67
C ASN A 85 -1.67 -14.92 -3.83
N LEU A 86 -1.04 -15.26 -4.97
CA LEU A 86 -1.05 -14.43 -6.17
C LEU A 86 -2.48 -14.29 -6.71
N ASP A 87 -3.18 -15.41 -6.78
CA ASP A 87 -4.54 -15.52 -7.23
C ASP A 87 -5.50 -14.67 -6.40
N PHE A 88 -5.41 -14.78 -5.08
CA PHE A 88 -6.23 -14.01 -4.14
C PHE A 88 -5.90 -12.52 -4.23
N ALA A 89 -4.61 -12.14 -4.22
CA ALA A 89 -4.19 -10.74 -4.36
C ALA A 89 -4.73 -10.12 -5.65
N THR A 90 -4.67 -10.85 -6.76
CA THR A 90 -5.15 -10.37 -8.06
C THR A 90 -6.66 -10.17 -8.08
N ARG A 91 -7.44 -11.12 -7.54
CA ARG A 91 -8.91 -11.06 -7.52
C ARG A 91 -9.46 -10.01 -6.57
N HIS A 92 -8.80 -9.81 -5.44
CA HIS A 92 -9.31 -8.99 -4.34
C HIS A 92 -8.56 -7.68 -4.13
N LYS A 93 -7.67 -7.30 -5.07
CA LYS A 93 -6.91 -6.05 -4.99
C LYS A 93 -7.82 -4.84 -4.71
N GLY A 94 -7.46 -4.04 -3.72
CA GLY A 94 -8.25 -2.88 -3.28
C GLY A 94 -9.45 -3.20 -2.40
N GLN A 95 -9.79 -4.47 -2.20
CA GLN A 95 -10.83 -4.88 -1.26
C GLN A 95 -10.27 -5.01 0.16
N ARG A 96 -11.14 -4.91 1.16
CA ARG A 96 -10.74 -5.04 2.55
C ARG A 96 -10.82 -6.49 3.02
N VAL A 97 -9.79 -6.93 3.71
CA VAL A 97 -9.78 -8.18 4.48
C VAL A 97 -9.73 -7.87 5.97
N ALA A 98 -10.31 -8.74 6.78
CA ALA A 98 -10.11 -8.71 8.22
C ALA A 98 -9.78 -10.09 8.77
N PHE A 99 -8.71 -10.17 9.56
CA PHE A 99 -8.24 -11.42 10.13
C PHE A 99 -7.63 -11.20 11.51
N ASN A 100 -7.67 -12.26 12.31
CA ASN A 100 -6.99 -12.34 13.59
C ASN A 100 -5.54 -12.73 13.33
N GLY A 101 -4.60 -11.98 13.87
CA GLY A 101 -3.19 -12.22 13.62
C GLY A 101 -2.29 -11.71 14.73
N SER A 102 -0.99 -11.87 14.49
CA SER A 102 0.06 -11.34 15.34
C SER A 102 1.21 -10.78 14.52
N ILE A 103 1.98 -9.87 15.12
CA ILE A 103 3.19 -9.33 14.51
C ILE A 103 4.30 -10.38 14.62
N VAL A 104 4.74 -10.88 13.47
CA VAL A 104 5.77 -11.92 13.36
C VAL A 104 7.15 -11.29 13.43
N HIS A 105 7.31 -10.13 12.79
CA HIS A 105 8.56 -9.39 12.72
C HIS A 105 8.28 -7.91 12.52
N MET A 106 9.14 -7.05 13.05
CA MET A 106 9.10 -5.61 12.88
C MET A 106 10.51 -5.10 12.56
N ALA A 107 10.65 -4.35 11.47
CA ALA A 107 11.91 -3.73 11.07
C ALA A 107 11.73 -2.22 10.97
N ARG A 108 12.64 -1.44 11.57
CA ARG A 108 12.71 0.01 11.36
C ARG A 108 13.31 0.28 9.97
N ASN A 109 12.67 1.13 9.18
CA ASN A 109 13.24 1.63 7.93
C ASN A 109 13.57 3.14 8.08
N SER A 110 13.84 3.87 6.99
CA SER A 110 14.16 5.30 7.04
C SER A 110 13.00 6.21 7.47
N THR A 111 11.77 5.82 7.19
CA THR A 111 10.56 6.67 7.17
C THR A 111 9.42 6.13 8.04
N GLY A 112 9.52 4.89 8.52
CA GLY A 112 8.53 4.17 9.31
C GLY A 112 9.02 2.78 9.69
N TYR A 113 8.12 1.80 9.62
CA TYR A 113 8.40 0.41 9.93
C TYR A 113 7.83 -0.52 8.86
N ASP A 114 8.52 -1.64 8.67
CA ASP A 114 7.99 -2.74 7.92
C ASP A 114 7.52 -3.84 8.88
N PHE A 115 6.22 -4.16 8.87
CA PHE A 115 5.62 -5.18 9.71
C PHE A 115 5.36 -6.44 8.92
N LEU A 116 5.83 -7.56 9.42
CA LEU A 116 5.43 -8.88 8.97
C LEU A 116 4.33 -9.38 9.89
N LEU A 117 3.18 -9.75 9.33
CA LEU A 117 2.00 -10.20 10.06
C LEU A 117 1.72 -11.66 9.70
N GLY A 118 1.34 -12.42 10.71
CA GLY A 118 1.01 -13.84 10.58
C GLY A 118 -0.44 -14.07 10.99
N PRO A 119 -1.16 -14.98 10.30
CA PRO A 119 -2.47 -15.43 10.76
C PRO A 119 -2.39 -16.09 12.14
N GLY A 120 -3.36 -15.81 12.99
CA GLY A 120 -3.46 -16.35 14.34
C GLY A 120 -2.43 -15.77 15.32
N ASP A 121 -2.31 -16.42 16.48
CA ASP A 121 -1.73 -15.82 17.68
C ASP A 121 -0.33 -16.35 18.02
N LYS A 122 0.37 -16.92 17.02
CA LYS A 122 1.66 -17.61 17.21
C LYS A 122 2.88 -16.69 17.11
N GLY A 123 2.71 -15.42 16.73
CA GLY A 123 3.80 -14.46 16.59
C GLY A 123 4.90 -14.99 15.68
N SER A 124 6.15 -14.92 16.13
CA SER A 124 7.32 -15.45 15.43
C SER A 124 7.29 -16.97 15.17
N GLN A 125 6.39 -17.72 15.83
CA GLN A 125 6.19 -19.17 15.61
C GLN A 125 5.09 -19.46 14.58
N THR A 126 4.57 -18.47 13.86
CA THR A 126 3.60 -18.68 12.80
C THR A 126 4.26 -19.42 11.63
N THR A 127 3.71 -20.58 11.25
CA THR A 127 4.25 -21.43 10.18
C THR A 127 3.27 -21.68 9.04
N VAL A 128 2.10 -21.05 9.07
CA VAL A 128 1.04 -21.25 8.08
C VAL A 128 0.45 -19.92 7.67
N GLY A 129 -0.07 -19.90 6.45
CA GLY A 129 -0.68 -18.75 5.81
C GLY A 129 0.32 -17.80 5.15
N PRO A 130 -0.19 -16.70 4.59
CA PRO A 130 0.62 -15.74 3.87
C PRO A 130 1.50 -14.96 4.85
N ALA A 131 2.70 -14.62 4.40
CA ALA A 131 3.52 -13.61 5.05
C ALA A 131 2.99 -12.22 4.67
N PHE A 132 1.98 -11.76 5.40
CA PHE A 132 1.38 -10.45 5.17
C PHE A 132 2.37 -9.34 5.54
N LYS A 133 2.42 -8.30 4.73
CA LYS A 133 3.38 -7.22 4.85
C LYS A 133 2.70 -5.87 4.86
N TYR A 134 2.95 -5.09 5.91
CA TYR A 134 2.88 -3.64 5.83
C TYR A 134 4.30 -3.13 5.59
N GLU A 135 4.46 -2.24 4.61
CA GLU A 135 5.75 -1.69 4.20
C GLU A 135 5.71 -0.20 4.39
N ASP A 136 6.75 0.35 5.04
CA ASP A 136 6.89 1.77 5.29
C ASP A 136 5.68 2.44 5.96
N VAL A 137 5.26 1.84 7.08
CA VAL A 137 4.09 2.28 7.86
C VAL A 137 4.54 2.84 9.21
N ASP A 138 4.05 4.02 9.57
CA ASP A 138 4.19 4.55 10.92
C ASP A 138 3.21 3.89 11.89
N ILE A 139 3.55 3.88 13.19
CA ILE A 139 2.65 3.33 14.23
C ILE A 139 1.29 4.04 14.23
N SER A 140 1.25 5.34 13.90
CA SER A 140 0.00 6.11 13.77
C SER A 140 -0.88 5.65 12.61
N ASP A 141 -0.32 4.99 11.59
CA ASP A 141 -1.04 4.49 10.43
C ASP A 141 -1.68 3.12 10.66
N LEU A 142 -1.27 2.42 11.72
CA LEU A 142 -1.96 1.22 12.18
C LEU A 142 -3.37 1.50 12.69
N LYS A 143 -3.69 2.77 13.02
CA LYS A 143 -4.97 3.23 13.58
C LYS A 143 -5.43 2.28 14.69
N LEU A 144 -4.62 2.22 15.76
CA LEU A 144 -4.85 1.36 16.91
C LEU A 144 -6.20 1.69 17.58
N THR A 145 -7.02 0.66 17.81
CA THR A 145 -8.33 0.77 18.47
C THR A 145 -8.54 -0.32 19.52
N GLY A 146 -9.56 -0.18 20.36
CA GLY A 146 -9.93 -1.14 21.41
C GLY A 146 -9.99 -0.48 22.80
N GLU A 147 -10.37 -1.25 23.82
CA GLU A 147 -10.49 -0.73 25.20
C GLU A 147 -9.11 -0.42 25.83
N GLU A 148 -8.08 -1.18 25.47
CA GLU A 148 -6.71 -1.03 25.98
C GLU A 148 -5.72 -0.77 24.84
N THR A 149 -5.90 0.33 24.10
CA THR A 149 -4.98 0.69 23.00
C THR A 149 -3.55 0.86 23.50
N PRO A 150 -2.58 0.06 23.04
CA PRO A 150 -1.23 0.14 23.55
C PRO A 150 -0.55 1.41 23.03
N THR A 151 0.35 1.97 23.85
CA THR A 151 1.15 3.14 23.46
C THR A 151 2.29 2.78 22.49
N THR A 152 2.61 1.50 22.39
CA THR A 152 3.68 0.94 21.56
C THR A 152 3.23 -0.36 20.94
N VAL A 153 3.88 -0.78 19.86
CA VAL A 153 3.61 -2.05 19.18
C VAL A 153 4.92 -2.80 19.05
N ASP A 154 4.91 -4.11 19.30
CA ASP A 154 6.08 -4.97 19.26
C ASP A 154 5.79 -6.35 18.65
N VAL A 155 6.86 -7.10 18.36
CA VAL A 155 6.78 -8.48 17.89
C VAL A 155 6.05 -9.36 18.90
N GLY A 156 5.08 -10.13 18.41
CA GLY A 156 4.23 -11.01 19.20
C GLY A 156 2.89 -10.39 19.61
N ASP A 157 2.72 -9.07 19.48
CA ASP A 157 1.44 -8.42 19.74
C ASP A 157 0.35 -8.99 18.83
N LYS A 158 -0.86 -9.10 19.38
CA LYS A 158 -2.01 -9.79 18.78
C LYS A 158 -3.12 -8.80 18.51
N PHE A 159 -3.63 -8.82 17.29
CA PHE A 159 -4.64 -7.88 16.87
C PHE A 159 -5.68 -8.54 15.96
N ARG A 160 -6.81 -7.85 15.81
CA ARG A 160 -7.65 -7.97 14.62
C ARG A 160 -7.14 -6.92 13.63
N PHE A 161 -6.56 -7.38 12.53
CA PHE A 161 -6.14 -6.50 11.44
C PHE A 161 -7.29 -6.33 10.46
N VAL A 162 -7.53 -5.09 10.05
CA VAL A 162 -8.32 -4.74 8.87
C VAL A 162 -7.39 -4.03 7.90
N ALA A 163 -7.33 -4.53 6.67
CA ALA A 163 -6.37 -4.05 5.69
C ALA A 163 -6.94 -4.11 4.28
N GLU A 164 -6.44 -3.26 3.41
CA GLU A 164 -6.68 -3.35 1.97
C GLU A 164 -5.70 -4.32 1.32
N VAL A 165 -6.21 -5.17 0.44
CA VAL A 165 -5.42 -6.15 -0.33
C VAL A 165 -4.57 -5.42 -1.37
N GLY A 166 -3.25 -5.55 -1.25
CA GLY A 166 -2.27 -5.07 -2.22
C GLY A 166 -1.86 -6.16 -3.20
N GLU A 167 -0.57 -6.24 -3.48
CA GLU A 167 0.03 -7.19 -4.42
C GLU A 167 0.73 -8.33 -3.69
N PHE A 168 0.90 -9.47 -4.35
CA PHE A 168 1.75 -10.54 -3.87
C PHE A 168 3.06 -10.58 -4.68
N ASN A 169 4.19 -10.48 -3.97
CA ASN A 169 5.50 -10.66 -4.55
C ASN A 169 5.92 -12.13 -4.47
N ALA A 170 5.78 -12.86 -5.57
CA ALA A 170 6.11 -14.29 -5.63
C ALA A 170 7.61 -14.61 -5.49
N VAL A 171 8.50 -13.62 -5.72
CA VAL A 171 9.95 -13.82 -5.53
C VAL A 171 10.31 -13.79 -4.04
N GLN A 172 9.66 -12.92 -3.27
CA GLN A 172 9.90 -12.76 -1.84
C GLN A 172 8.89 -13.53 -0.97
N CYS A 173 7.84 -14.07 -1.59
CA CYS A 173 6.66 -14.64 -0.93
C CYS A 173 6.02 -13.68 0.09
N LEU A 174 5.95 -12.39 -0.27
CA LEU A 174 5.36 -11.35 0.59
C LEU A 174 4.01 -10.93 0.02
N PHE A 175 2.99 -10.96 0.87
CA PHE A 175 1.65 -10.50 0.54
C PHE A 175 1.48 -9.08 1.10
N HIS A 176 1.58 -8.08 0.23
CA HIS A 176 1.46 -6.68 0.63
C HIS A 176 0.01 -6.33 0.93
N LEU A 177 -0.17 -5.63 2.04
CA LEU A 177 -1.44 -5.08 2.50
C LEU A 177 -1.24 -3.61 2.87
N THR A 178 -2.32 -2.83 2.87
CA THR A 178 -2.32 -1.46 3.41
C THR A 178 -3.17 -1.42 4.68
N PRO A 179 -2.65 -0.93 5.82
CA PRO A 179 -3.41 -0.91 7.06
C PRO A 179 -4.64 0.01 6.95
N VAL A 180 -5.77 -0.45 7.51
CA VAL A 180 -6.99 0.34 7.67
C VAL A 180 -7.29 0.58 9.16
N SER A 181 -7.26 -0.49 9.96
CA SER A 181 -7.36 -0.42 11.42
C SER A 181 -6.78 -1.66 12.08
N THR A 182 -6.30 -1.50 13.30
CA THR A 182 -5.68 -2.56 14.09
C THR A 182 -6.27 -2.55 15.49
N GLU A 183 -7.10 -3.54 15.80
CA GLU A 183 -7.84 -3.59 17.06
C GLU A 183 -7.20 -4.59 18.03
N THR A 184 -7.00 -4.18 19.29
CA THR A 184 -6.51 -5.04 20.37
C THR A 184 -7.49 -6.17 20.68
N ARG A 185 -6.97 -7.35 21.00
CA ARG A 185 -7.76 -8.56 21.28
C ARG A 185 -7.45 -9.16 22.65
#